data_AF-A0A929TAX8-F1
#
_entry.id   AF-A0A929TAX8-F1
#
_cell.length_a   1.000
_cell.length_b   1.000
_cell.length_c   1.000
_cell.angle_alpha   90.00
_cell.angle_beta   90.00
_cell.angle_gamma   90.00
#
_symmetry.space_group_name_H-M   'P 1'
#
loop_
_entity.id
_entity.type
_entity.pdbx_description
1 polymer ?
#
loop_
_entity_poly.entity_id
_entity_poly.type
_entity_poly.pdbx_seq_one_letter_code
_entity_poly.pdbx_strand_id
1 'polypeptide(L)'
;TPKGYEGCRECDARSCSYAARNHTTYTYRCYAGMTESITPLVIGNLVAGYLLLGHLFSYDNREDGWEKIRDYTRNLQVDYTALKKACWERPLTSKEYIFLPSELTCVWSEWSASIRTSFLSV
;
A
#
# COMPACT_ATOMS: atom_id res chain seq x y z
N THR A 1 -3.93 -14.35 -10.16
CA THR A 1 -3.77 -14.74 -11.58
C THR A 1 -2.46 -14.18 -12.11
N PRO A 2 -1.85 -14.77 -13.15
CA PRO A 2 -0.60 -14.23 -13.74
C PRO A 2 -0.73 -12.78 -14.21
N LYS A 3 -1.84 -12.44 -14.89
CA LYS A 3 -2.16 -11.07 -15.30
C LYS A 3 -2.29 -10.10 -14.12
N GLY A 4 -2.89 -10.55 -13.02
CA GLY A 4 -2.99 -9.76 -11.79
C GLY A 4 -1.62 -9.49 -11.16
N TYR A 5 -0.75 -10.50 -11.13
CA TYR A 5 0.61 -10.36 -10.59
C TYR A 5 1.42 -9.33 -11.39
N GLU A 6 1.40 -9.41 -12.72
CA GLU A 6 2.11 -8.45 -13.58
C GLU A 6 1.55 -7.03 -13.41
N GLY A 7 0.22 -6.89 -13.41
CA GLY A 7 -0.44 -5.60 -13.21
C GLY A 7 -0.10 -4.96 -11.85
N CYS A 8 -0.04 -5.76 -10.78
CA CYS A 8 0.42 -5.28 -9.47
C CYS A 8 1.88 -4.80 -9.54
N ARG A 9 2.78 -5.60 -10.12
CA ARG A 9 4.20 -5.27 -10.24
C ARG A 9 4.45 -3.97 -11.00
N GLU A 10 3.76 -3.78 -12.12
CA GLU A 10 3.84 -2.54 -12.91
C GLU A 10 3.28 -1.34 -12.16
N CYS A 11 2.15 -1.54 -11.46
CA CYS A 11 1.52 -0.51 -10.65
C CYS A 11 2.46 -0.03 -9.53
N ASP A 12 3.05 -0.96 -8.80
CA ASP A 12 3.97 -0.64 -7.69
C ASP A 12 5.26 0.01 -8.22
N ALA A 13 5.83 -0.48 -9.31
CA ALA A 13 7.02 0.12 -9.91
C ALA A 13 6.79 1.59 -10.29
N ARG A 14 5.63 1.90 -10.89
CA ARG A 14 5.25 3.27 -11.25
C ARG A 14 5.05 4.15 -10.01
N SER A 15 4.36 3.63 -9.00
CA SER A 15 4.10 4.37 -7.76
C SER A 15 5.37 4.61 -6.94
N CYS A 16 6.28 3.63 -6.85
CA CYS A 16 7.62 3.79 -6.29
C CYS A 16 8.41 4.86 -7.03
N SER A 17 8.42 4.83 -8.37
CA SER A 17 9.11 5.87 -9.15
C SER A 17 8.51 7.27 -8.91
N TYR A 18 7.19 7.37 -8.75
CA TYR A 18 6.55 8.64 -8.43
C TYR A 18 6.96 9.13 -7.03
N ALA A 19 6.86 8.28 -6.02
CA ALA A 19 7.22 8.60 -4.65
C ALA A 19 8.70 9.03 -4.54
N ALA A 20 9.60 8.29 -5.19
CA ALA A 20 11.02 8.61 -5.25
C ALA A 20 11.31 9.95 -5.91
N ARG A 21 10.68 10.28 -7.04
CA ARG A 21 10.93 11.56 -7.73
C ARG A 21 10.47 12.77 -6.90
N ASN A 22 9.45 12.59 -6.08
CA ASN A 22 8.83 13.67 -5.32
C ASN A 22 9.28 13.70 -3.84
N HIS A 23 10.11 12.75 -3.40
CA HIS A 23 10.53 12.57 -2.01
C HIS A 23 9.37 12.66 -1.00
N THR A 24 8.21 12.12 -1.35
CA THR A 24 7.00 12.23 -0.55
C THR A 24 6.20 10.94 -0.56
N THR A 25 5.39 10.75 0.49
CA THR A 25 4.44 9.66 0.56
C THR A 25 3.43 9.78 -0.58
N TYR A 26 3.22 8.69 -1.30
CA TYR A 26 2.23 8.61 -2.37
C TYR A 26 1.17 7.57 -2.05
N THR A 27 -0.07 8.04 -1.86
CA THR A 27 -1.25 7.20 -1.64
C THR A 27 -2.02 7.04 -2.95
N TYR A 28 -2.29 5.81 -3.36
CA TYR A 28 -2.90 5.48 -4.65
C TYR A 28 -3.86 4.30 -4.57
N ARG A 29 -4.60 4.07 -5.65
CA ARG A 29 -5.35 2.83 -5.86
C ARG A 29 -4.47 1.83 -6.58
N CYS A 30 -4.24 0.67 -5.96
CA CYS A 30 -3.47 -0.39 -6.58
C CYS A 30 -4.24 -1.04 -7.73
N TYR A 31 -3.58 -1.95 -8.44
CA TYR A 31 -4.14 -2.61 -9.61
C TYR A 31 -5.45 -3.37 -9.31
N ALA A 32 -5.62 -3.87 -8.08
CA ALA A 32 -6.84 -4.55 -7.64
C ALA A 32 -7.91 -3.60 -7.05
N GLY A 33 -7.66 -2.30 -7.02
CA GLY A 33 -8.58 -1.29 -6.48
C GLY A 33 -8.49 -1.08 -4.98
N MET A 34 -7.53 -1.66 -4.26
CA MET A 34 -7.32 -1.34 -2.84
C MET A 34 -6.53 -0.04 -2.69
N THR A 35 -6.59 0.60 -1.51
CA THR A 35 -5.72 1.75 -1.23
C THR A 35 -4.37 1.27 -0.73
N GLU A 36 -3.31 1.89 -1.24
CA GLU A 36 -1.94 1.67 -0.81
C GLU A 36 -1.19 3.00 -0.67
N SER A 37 -0.20 3.03 0.22
CA SER A 37 0.68 4.18 0.42
C SER A 37 2.13 3.74 0.36
N ILE A 38 2.93 4.48 -0.40
CA ILE A 38 4.37 4.28 -0.51
C ILE A 38 5.09 5.50 0.04
N THR A 39 5.96 5.30 1.02
CA THR A 39 6.86 6.35 1.54
C THR A 39 8.30 6.02 1.15
N PRO A 40 8.98 6.88 0.39
CA PRO A 40 10.39 6.67 0.08
C PRO A 40 11.23 6.92 1.33
N LEU A 41 12.18 6.04 1.61
CA LEU A 41 13.17 6.22 2.67
C LEU A 41 14.37 6.94 2.09
N VAL A 42 14.58 8.19 2.49
CA VAL A 42 15.59 9.08 1.89
C VAL A 42 16.75 9.34 2.86
N ILE A 43 17.98 9.15 2.39
CA ILE A 43 19.22 9.50 3.10
C ILE A 43 19.94 10.58 2.28
N GLY A 44 19.94 11.82 2.77
CA GLY A 44 20.39 12.97 1.98
C GLY A 44 19.50 13.15 0.75
N ASN A 45 20.06 12.92 -0.44
CA ASN A 45 19.33 12.97 -1.72
C ASN A 45 19.14 11.58 -2.35
N LEU A 46 19.51 10.51 -1.64
CA LEU A 46 19.41 9.13 -2.13
C LEU A 46 18.16 8.46 -1.58
N VAL A 47 17.35 7.86 -2.45
CA VAL A 47 16.28 6.94 -2.05
C VAL A 47 16.91 5.58 -1.70
N ALA A 48 17.00 5.28 -0.40
CA ALA A 48 17.59 4.05 0.14
C ALA A 48 16.61 2.86 0.13
N GLY A 49 15.30 3.12 0.05
CA GLY A 49 14.26 2.10 0.03
C GLY A 49 12.86 2.69 0.07
N TYR A 50 11.87 1.85 0.34
CA TYR A 50 10.46 2.23 0.43
C TYR A 50 9.77 1.51 1.58
N LEU A 51 8.85 2.20 2.25
CA LEU A 51 7.85 1.61 3.13
C LEU A 51 6.53 1.51 2.35
N LEU A 52 5.96 0.31 2.29
CA LEU A 52 4.68 0.05 1.62
C LEU A 52 3.62 -0.33 2.64
N LEU A 53 2.55 0.45 2.70
CA LEU A 53 1.33 0.13 3.43
C LEU A 53 0.25 -0.26 2.42
N GLY A 54 0.00 -1.55 2.29
CA GLY A 54 -0.80 -2.11 1.19
C GLY A 54 -2.17 -2.66 1.61
N HIS A 55 -3.00 -2.94 0.60
CA HIS A 55 -4.25 -3.69 0.73
C HIS A 55 -5.28 -3.14 1.75
N LEU A 56 -5.35 -1.82 1.89
CA LEU A 56 -6.32 -1.16 2.76
C LEU A 56 -7.68 -1.03 2.08
N PHE A 57 -8.74 -1.44 2.78
CA PHE A 57 -10.11 -1.21 2.33
C PHE A 57 -10.55 0.18 2.78
N SER A 58 -10.17 1.19 1.98
CA SER A 58 -10.49 2.59 2.28
C SER A 58 -11.41 3.16 1.24
N TYR A 59 -12.68 3.25 1.60
CA TYR A 59 -13.79 3.73 0.78
C TYR A 59 -14.80 4.40 1.71
N ASP A 60 -15.73 5.16 1.14
CA ASP A 60 -16.73 5.88 1.95
C ASP A 60 -17.72 4.89 2.60
N ASN A 61 -18.03 3.78 1.93
CA ASN A 61 -18.75 2.63 2.47
C ASN A 61 -18.30 1.32 1.77
N ARG A 62 -18.79 0.18 2.26
CA ARG A 62 -18.37 -1.14 1.77
C ARG A 62 -18.92 -1.47 0.39
N GLU A 63 -20.15 -1.07 0.12
CA GLU A 63 -20.86 -1.34 -1.12
C GLU A 63 -20.20 -0.61 -2.29
N ASP A 64 -19.95 0.69 -2.16
CA ASP A 64 -19.24 1.49 -3.17
C ASP A 64 -17.82 0.96 -3.40
N GLY A 65 -17.12 0.62 -2.31
CA GLY A 65 -15.79 0.02 -2.40
C GLY A 65 -15.78 -1.31 -3.14
N TRP A 66 -16.79 -2.14 -2.92
CA TRP A 66 -16.95 -3.40 -3.64
C TRP A 66 -17.21 -3.20 -5.12
N GLU A 67 -18.09 -2.27 -5.49
CA GLU A 67 -18.35 -1.97 -6.90
C GLU A 67 -17.09 -1.53 -7.63
N LYS A 68 -16.29 -0.66 -7.01
CA LYS A 68 -15.00 -0.25 -7.55
C LYS A 68 -14.04 -1.42 -7.69
N ILE A 69 -13.82 -2.23 -6.65
CA ILE A 69 -12.91 -3.38 -6.70
C ILE A 69 -13.35 -4.38 -7.78
N ARG A 70 -14.65 -4.62 -7.92
CA ARG A 70 -15.19 -5.46 -8.99
C ARG A 70 -14.83 -4.91 -10.37
N ASP A 71 -14.93 -3.60 -10.56
CA ASP A 71 -14.57 -2.94 -11.82
C ASP A 71 -13.06 -3.00 -12.10
N TYR A 72 -12.20 -2.78 -11.10
CA TYR A 72 -10.75 -2.93 -11.24
C TYR A 72 -10.34 -4.35 -11.61
N THR A 73 -11.04 -5.34 -11.03
CA THR A 73 -10.71 -6.76 -11.21
C THR A 73 -11.49 -7.42 -12.36
N ARG A 74 -12.35 -6.70 -13.09
CA ARG A 74 -13.23 -7.25 -14.16
C ARG A 74 -12.52 -8.06 -15.24
N ASN A 75 -11.25 -7.73 -15.48
CA ASN A 75 -10.41 -8.35 -16.51
C ASN A 75 -9.50 -9.45 -15.96
N LEU A 76 -9.68 -9.83 -14.68
CA LEU A 76 -8.94 -10.86 -13.97
C LEU A 76 -9.86 -12.04 -13.72
N GLN A 77 -9.33 -13.25 -13.92
CA GLN A 77 -10.04 -14.49 -13.58
C GLN A 77 -9.95 -14.72 -12.06
N VAL A 78 -10.81 -14.05 -11.29
CA VAL A 78 -10.86 -14.13 -9.83
C VAL A 78 -12.17 -14.74 -9.36
N ASP A 79 -12.13 -15.44 -8.23
CA ASP A 79 -13.33 -15.84 -7.51
C ASP A 79 -13.91 -14.62 -6.78
N TYR A 80 -15.01 -14.08 -7.30
CA TYR A 80 -15.67 -12.89 -6.72
C TYR A 80 -16.30 -13.15 -5.36
N THR A 81 -16.70 -14.39 -5.05
CA THR A 81 -17.24 -14.75 -3.74
C THR A 81 -16.13 -14.69 -2.70
N ALA A 82 -14.99 -15.33 -2.99
CA ALA A 82 -13.82 -15.29 -2.12
C ALA A 82 -13.24 -13.87 -2.00
N LEU A 83 -13.17 -13.12 -3.11
CA LEU A 83 -12.67 -11.74 -3.10
C LEU A 83 -13.55 -10.82 -2.27
N LYS A 84 -14.89 -10.91 -2.41
CA LYS A 84 -15.82 -10.11 -1.60
C LYS A 84 -15.68 -10.44 -0.12
N LYS A 85 -15.59 -11.73 0.23
CA LYS A 85 -15.33 -12.17 1.61
C LYS A 85 -14.05 -11.54 2.16
N ALA A 86 -12.94 -11.61 1.43
CA ALA A 86 -11.66 -11.04 1.84
C ALA A 86 -11.69 -9.50 1.98
N CYS A 87 -12.57 -8.81 1.24
CA CYS A 87 -12.80 -7.38 1.41
C CYS A 87 -13.60 -7.08 2.69
N TRP A 88 -14.56 -7.94 3.05
CA TRP A 88 -15.38 -7.77 4.25
C TRP A 88 -14.65 -8.07 5.55
N GLU A 89 -13.69 -9.00 5.52
CA GLU A 89 -12.80 -9.31 6.65
C GLU A 89 -11.85 -8.16 6.99
N ARG A 90 -11.64 -7.22 6.05
CA ARG A 90 -10.81 -6.04 6.29
C ARG A 90 -11.61 -4.92 6.97
N PRO A 91 -10.97 -4.17 7.89
CA PRO A 91 -11.58 -2.97 8.46
C PRO A 91 -11.83 -1.93 7.36
N LEU A 92 -12.94 -1.20 7.50
CA LEU A 92 -13.19 -0.02 6.67
C LEU A 92 -12.34 1.13 7.23
N THR A 93 -11.27 1.47 6.51
CA THR A 93 -10.27 2.44 6.97
C THR A 93 -10.58 3.82 6.39
N SER A 94 -10.74 4.83 7.25
CA SER A 94 -10.93 6.20 6.78
C SER A 94 -9.65 6.73 6.12
N LYS A 95 -9.78 7.72 5.23
CA LYS A 95 -8.61 8.28 4.53
C LYS A 95 -7.67 8.96 5.54
N GLU A 96 -8.22 9.58 6.56
CA GLU A 96 -7.48 10.29 7.60
C GLU A 96 -6.48 9.37 8.30
N TYR A 97 -6.87 8.13 8.60
CA TYR A 97 -6.00 7.13 9.21
C TYR A 97 -4.76 6.81 8.34
N ILE A 98 -4.93 6.78 7.02
CA ILE A 98 -3.86 6.48 6.04
C ILE A 98 -2.87 7.64 5.91
N PHE A 99 -3.35 8.87 6.13
CA PHE A 99 -2.55 10.07 5.99
C PHE A 99 -1.84 10.51 7.27
N LEU A 100 -2.06 9.84 8.42
CA LEU A 100 -1.39 10.21 9.68
C LEU A 100 0.13 9.97 9.59
N PRO A 101 0.95 11.03 9.48
CA PRO A 101 2.39 10.89 9.35
C PRO A 101 3.01 10.28 10.62
N SER A 102 2.34 10.47 11.78
CA SER A 102 2.77 10.02 13.09
C SER A 102 2.78 8.50 13.25
N GLU A 103 1.88 7.76 12.58
CA GLU A 103 1.88 6.30 12.67
C GLU A 103 2.97 5.70 11.78
N LEU A 104 3.21 6.28 10.60
CA LEU A 104 4.33 5.88 9.74
C LEU A 104 5.68 6.20 10.38
N THR A 105 5.83 7.34 11.06
CA THR A 105 7.06 7.65 11.81
C THR A 105 7.22 6.83 13.08
N CYS A 106 6.13 6.46 13.78
CA CYS A 106 6.17 5.58 14.94
C CYS A 106 6.65 4.17 14.56
N VAL A 107 6.03 3.56 13.54
CA VAL A 107 6.48 2.27 12.98
C VAL A 107 7.94 2.35 12.54
N TRP A 108 8.36 3.47 11.92
CA TRP A 108 9.75 3.68 11.52
C TRP A 108 10.71 3.79 12.72
N SER A 109 10.29 4.44 13.81
CA SER A 109 11.10 4.57 15.03
C SER A 109 11.34 3.22 15.72
N GLU A 110 10.33 2.36 15.74
CA GLU A 110 10.44 1.01 16.30
C GLU A 110 11.29 0.08 15.39
N TRP A 111 11.12 0.17 14.08
CA TRP A 111 11.91 -0.62 13.12
C TRP A 111 13.38 -0.19 13.08
N SER A 112 13.65 1.12 13.12
CA SER A 112 15.02 1.65 13.19
C SER A 112 15.71 1.32 14.52
N ALA A 113 14.96 1.28 15.63
CA ALA A 113 15.47 0.78 16.91
C ALA A 113 15.88 -0.70 16.83
N SER A 114 15.07 -1.53 16.16
CA SER A 114 15.35 -2.97 15.95
C SER A 114 16.55 -3.24 15.03
N ILE A 115 16.73 -2.44 13.96
CA ILE A 115 17.92 -2.54 13.09
C ILE A 115 19.19 -2.11 13.83
N ARG A 116 19.15 -1.03 14.63
CA ARG A 116 20.30 -0.58 15.42
C ARG A 116 20.75 -1.64 16.42
N THR A 117 19.82 -2.40 17.01
CA THR A 117 20.18 -3.51 17.92
C THR A 117 20.88 -4.64 17.19
N SER A 118 20.52 -4.89 15.93
CA SER A 118 21.09 -5.96 15.10
C SER A 118 22.44 -5.61 14.45
N PHE A 119 22.76 -4.31 14.30
CA PHE A 119 24.03 -3.85 13.71
C PHE A 119 25.12 -3.54 14.74
N LEU A 120 24.78 -3.37 16.02
CA LEU A 120 25.73 -3.20 17.14
C LEU A 120 26.14 -4.53 17.79
N SER A 121 25.66 -5.65 17.25
CA SER A 121 25.97 -7.02 17.71
C SER A 121 26.77 -7.83 16.68
N VAL A 122 27.37 -7.16 15.69
CA VAL A 122 28.40 -7.71 14.78
C VAL A 122 29.72 -6.99 15.02
#